data_AF-A0A7Z9XHL6-F1
#
_entry.id   AF-A0A7Z9XHL6-F1
#
_cell.length_a   1.000
_cell.length_b   1.000
_cell.length_c   1.000
_cell.angle_alpha   90.00
_cell.angle_beta   90.00
_cell.angle_gamma   90.00
#
_symmetry.space_group_name_H-M   'P 1'
#
loop_
_entity.id
_entity.type
_entity.pdbx_description
1 polymer ?
#
loop_
_entity_poly.entity_id
_entity_poly.type
_entity_poly.pdbx_seq_one_letter_code
_entity_poly.pdbx_strand_id
1 'polypeptide(L)'
;MAEKMDQYTTYQAPNADAGYEPDGSATQDGSNVTDYVTFCTDCHNSTNTIYSNVLGRNLKTIDWNTEKHGEGNADSYITVDSPYTAGAGALGYVLSCLDCHEPHGSPNAFLIREKVNGGVLGGNITESSTTEWHYLCDRCHKDDIELNGGCQDDHYYNIHHDSTGGNDRCYTAVGCGACHAGGAGSGCTSGKTKLSCVACHYHGSSKTDCDYVPTTRVTF
;
A
#
# COMPACT_ATOMS: atom_id res chain seq x y z
N MET A 1 28.39 5.54 -1.71
CA MET A 1 27.07 4.86 -1.64
C MET A 1 26.37 5.18 -2.95
N ALA A 2 25.68 4.22 -3.55
CA ALA A 2 24.89 4.50 -4.73
C ALA A 2 23.70 5.37 -4.30
N GLU A 3 23.47 6.49 -4.97
CA GLU A 3 22.39 7.44 -4.64
C GLU A 3 21.14 7.15 -5.49
N LYS A 4 20.96 5.89 -5.89
CA LYS A 4 19.97 5.45 -6.87
C LYS A 4 19.18 4.25 -6.35
N MET A 5 17.97 4.07 -6.88
CA MET A 5 17.09 2.98 -6.45
C MET A 5 17.57 1.60 -6.94
N ASP A 6 18.45 1.53 -7.93
CA ASP A 6 19.05 0.29 -8.42
C ASP A 6 19.94 -0.46 -7.41
N GLN A 7 20.27 0.17 -6.28
CA GLN A 7 20.90 -0.52 -5.16
C GLN A 7 19.95 -1.54 -4.51
N TYR A 8 18.64 -1.33 -4.62
CA TYR A 8 17.62 -2.28 -4.22
C TYR A 8 17.38 -3.22 -5.41
N THR A 9 17.97 -4.41 -5.38
CA THR A 9 17.94 -5.36 -6.51
C THR A 9 16.54 -5.81 -6.93
N THR A 10 15.55 -5.57 -6.08
CA THR A 10 14.13 -5.84 -6.28
C THR A 10 13.33 -4.58 -6.59
N TYR A 11 13.93 -3.40 -6.73
CA TYR A 11 13.17 -2.21 -7.11
C TYR A 11 12.49 -2.41 -8.47
N GLN A 12 11.24 -1.98 -8.55
CA GLN A 12 10.42 -2.06 -9.75
C GLN A 12 9.56 -0.82 -9.85
N ALA A 13 9.91 0.06 -10.79
CA ALA A 13 9.16 1.28 -11.04
C ALA A 13 7.70 0.96 -11.45
N PRO A 14 6.71 1.75 -10.98
CA PRO A 14 5.34 1.70 -11.49
C PRO A 14 5.27 2.19 -12.95
N ASN A 15 4.15 1.95 -13.63
CA ASN A 15 3.89 2.61 -14.91
C ASN A 15 3.84 4.14 -14.71
N ALA A 16 4.45 4.89 -15.63
CA ALA A 16 4.35 6.34 -15.70
C ALA A 16 3.56 6.79 -16.93
N ASP A 17 3.27 8.10 -17.05
CA ASP A 17 2.62 8.68 -18.24
C ASP A 17 3.44 8.42 -19.52
N ALA A 18 4.77 8.31 -19.40
CA ALA A 18 5.68 7.85 -20.44
C ALA A 18 6.78 7.01 -19.80
N GLY A 19 6.98 5.78 -20.28
CA GLY A 19 7.98 4.87 -19.71
C GLY A 19 7.58 4.41 -18.29
N TYR A 20 8.58 4.29 -17.41
CA TYR A 20 8.39 3.89 -16.01
C TYR A 20 9.13 4.83 -15.06
N GLU A 21 10.38 5.18 -15.38
CA GLU A 21 11.17 6.10 -14.57
C GLU A 21 10.96 7.58 -14.95
N PRO A 22 11.31 8.54 -14.06
CA PRO A 22 11.04 9.96 -14.26
C PRO A 22 11.70 10.59 -15.52
N ASP A 23 12.69 9.93 -16.10
CA ASP A 23 13.34 10.37 -17.34
C ASP A 23 12.54 10.00 -18.61
N GLY A 24 11.40 9.31 -18.44
CA GLY A 24 10.52 8.86 -19.50
C GLY A 24 11.02 7.60 -20.23
N SER A 25 12.08 6.96 -19.73
CA SER A 25 12.64 5.76 -20.33
C SER A 25 11.83 4.51 -20.00
N ALA A 26 12.04 3.44 -20.78
CA ALA A 26 11.47 2.13 -20.48
C ALA A 26 12.21 1.38 -19.35
N THR A 27 13.26 1.98 -18.79
CA THR A 27 14.01 1.47 -17.62
C THR A 27 13.10 1.46 -16.40
N GLN A 28 13.21 0.43 -15.57
CA GLN A 28 12.33 0.20 -14.42
C GLN A 28 13.09 -0.26 -13.17
N ASP A 29 14.43 -0.37 -13.28
CA ASP A 29 15.31 -1.00 -12.29
C ASP A 29 15.86 -0.01 -11.26
N GLY A 30 15.50 1.26 -11.38
CA GLY A 30 15.85 2.32 -10.44
C GLY A 30 17.12 3.06 -10.81
N SER A 31 17.78 2.72 -11.93
CA SER A 31 19.08 3.28 -12.28
C SER A 31 19.03 4.78 -12.61
N ASN A 32 17.88 5.32 -13.06
CA ASN A 32 17.70 6.77 -13.20
C ASN A 32 17.03 7.43 -11.98
N VAL A 33 16.48 6.66 -11.05
CA VAL A 33 15.71 7.16 -9.91
C VAL A 33 16.63 7.41 -8.72
N THR A 34 16.63 8.64 -8.20
CA THR A 34 17.35 8.95 -6.96
C THR A 34 16.80 8.14 -5.79
N ASP A 35 17.68 7.69 -4.89
CA ASP A 35 17.32 7.03 -3.64
C ASP A 35 16.65 8.00 -2.67
N TYR A 36 15.34 8.18 -2.86
CA TYR A 36 14.51 8.96 -1.95
C TYR A 36 14.18 8.20 -0.66
N VAL A 37 14.39 6.89 -0.60
CA VAL A 37 14.20 6.11 0.63
C VAL A 37 15.19 6.58 1.68
N THR A 38 16.48 6.64 1.35
CA THR A 38 17.52 7.14 2.27
C THR A 38 17.23 8.56 2.72
N PHE A 39 16.80 9.43 1.80
CA PHE A 39 16.47 10.82 2.13
C PHE A 39 15.27 10.93 3.07
N CYS A 40 14.17 10.25 2.77
CA CYS A 40 12.94 10.33 3.57
C CYS A 40 13.11 9.70 4.96
N THR A 41 13.81 8.56 5.04
CA THR A 41 14.02 7.83 6.30
C THR A 41 14.98 8.53 7.26
N ASP A 42 15.76 9.52 6.81
CA ASP A 42 16.55 10.39 7.72
C ASP A 42 15.66 11.21 8.68
N CYS A 43 14.42 11.51 8.27
CA CYS A 43 13.41 12.13 9.13
C CYS A 43 12.39 11.13 9.69
N HIS A 44 12.08 10.07 8.94
CA HIS A 44 11.09 9.05 9.30
C HIS A 44 11.69 7.84 10.06
N ASN A 45 12.71 8.04 10.88
CA ASN A 45 13.36 6.95 11.64
C ASN A 45 12.93 6.92 13.12
N SER A 46 13.37 5.88 13.82
CA SER A 46 13.10 5.66 15.25
C SER A 46 13.97 6.49 16.20
N THR A 47 14.99 7.18 15.70
CA THR A 47 15.94 7.95 16.53
C THR A 47 15.61 9.43 16.57
N ASN A 48 14.90 9.95 15.57
CA ASN A 48 14.48 11.33 15.46
C ASN A 48 12.96 11.46 15.62
N THR A 49 12.52 12.05 16.72
CA THR A 49 11.09 12.35 16.93
C THR A 49 10.78 13.77 16.47
N ILE A 50 10.18 13.88 15.29
CA ILE A 50 9.77 15.16 14.69
C ILE A 50 8.26 15.36 14.86
N TYR A 51 7.84 16.49 15.42
CA TYR A 51 6.42 16.86 15.54
C TYR A 51 5.93 17.64 14.32
N SER A 52 4.85 17.17 13.68
CA SER A 52 4.17 17.90 12.61
C SER A 52 3.07 18.78 13.18
N ASN A 53 3.24 20.10 13.05
CA ASN A 53 2.21 21.06 13.42
C ASN A 53 0.98 21.01 12.50
N VAL A 54 1.16 20.56 11.25
CA VAL A 54 0.07 20.42 10.28
C VAL A 54 -0.82 19.22 10.63
N LEU A 55 -0.22 18.09 11.02
CA LEU A 55 -0.95 16.87 11.36
C LEU A 55 -1.29 16.77 12.86
N GLY A 56 -0.78 17.68 13.69
CA GLY A 56 -1.00 17.67 15.14
C GLY A 56 -0.39 16.45 15.86
N ARG A 57 0.60 15.79 15.26
CA ARG A 57 1.20 14.54 15.77
C ARG A 57 2.66 14.40 15.35
N ASN A 58 3.37 13.47 15.97
CA ASN A 58 4.70 13.07 15.50
C ASN A 58 4.63 12.41 14.12
N LEU A 59 5.68 12.60 13.32
CA LEU A 59 5.86 11.86 12.07
C LEU A 59 5.86 10.35 12.37
N LYS A 60 5.28 9.57 11.45
CA LYS A 60 5.32 8.12 11.58
C LYS A 60 6.73 7.64 11.27
N THR A 61 7.23 6.74 12.10
CA THR A 61 8.49 6.05 11.86
C THR A 61 8.26 4.97 10.81
N ILE A 62 9.24 4.78 9.94
CA ILE A 62 9.27 3.80 8.85
C ILE A 62 10.50 2.94 9.07
N ASP A 63 10.32 1.62 9.22
CA ASP A 63 11.42 0.66 9.23
C ASP A 63 11.48 -0.04 7.87
N TRP A 64 12.18 0.60 6.93
CA TRP A 64 12.21 0.19 5.52
C TRP A 64 12.62 -1.27 5.30
N ASN A 65 13.45 -1.83 6.19
CA ASN A 65 13.90 -3.21 6.11
C ASN A 65 12.77 -4.22 6.33
N THR A 66 11.64 -3.76 6.88
CA THR A 66 10.52 -4.61 7.29
C THR A 66 9.21 -4.25 6.62
N GLU A 67 9.14 -3.08 5.98
CA GLU A 67 7.93 -2.64 5.29
C GLU A 67 7.71 -3.48 4.02
N LYS A 68 6.47 -3.93 3.76
CA LYS A 68 6.10 -4.73 2.59
C LYS A 68 6.37 -4.03 1.27
N HIS A 69 6.15 -2.71 1.18
CA HIS A 69 6.52 -1.91 0.01
C HIS A 69 7.99 -1.44 0.04
N GLY A 70 8.70 -1.76 1.12
CA GLY A 70 10.15 -1.61 1.25
C GLY A 70 10.87 -2.94 1.02
N GLU A 71 11.87 -3.26 1.84
CA GLU A 71 12.65 -4.51 1.72
C GLU A 71 12.02 -5.70 2.48
N GLY A 72 10.88 -5.48 3.14
CA GLY A 72 10.12 -6.53 3.80
C GLY A 72 9.38 -7.43 2.80
N ASN A 73 9.42 -8.74 3.04
CA ASN A 73 8.67 -9.68 2.20
C ASN A 73 7.17 -9.69 2.56
N ALA A 74 6.32 -9.89 1.55
CA ALA A 74 4.94 -10.32 1.79
C ALA A 74 4.90 -11.70 2.45
N ASP A 75 4.12 -11.82 3.52
CA ASP A 75 3.93 -13.09 4.24
C ASP A 75 3.02 -14.08 3.51
N SER A 76 2.27 -13.62 2.50
CA SER A 76 1.29 -14.41 1.78
C SER A 76 1.27 -14.05 0.29
N TYR A 77 0.23 -14.51 -0.41
CA TYR A 77 0.03 -14.15 -1.80
C TYR A 77 -0.56 -12.74 -1.91
N ILE A 78 -0.19 -12.03 -2.97
CA ILE A 78 -0.71 -10.71 -3.31
C ILE A 78 -1.22 -10.70 -4.74
N THR A 79 -2.35 -10.04 -4.96
CA THR A 79 -2.91 -9.77 -6.28
C THR A 79 -2.55 -8.35 -6.67
N VAL A 80 -1.81 -8.21 -7.77
CA VAL A 80 -1.31 -6.92 -8.25
C VAL A 80 -1.44 -6.80 -9.76
N ASP A 81 -1.44 -5.57 -10.25
CA ASP A 81 -1.43 -5.20 -11.65
C ASP A 81 -0.03 -4.98 -12.19
N SER A 82 0.08 -4.99 -13.52
CA SER A 82 1.30 -4.66 -14.25
C SER A 82 1.85 -3.30 -13.80
N PRO A 83 3.18 -3.13 -13.67
CA PRO A 83 4.25 -4.06 -14.08
C PRO A 83 4.58 -5.15 -13.05
N TYR A 84 3.87 -5.19 -11.93
CA TYR A 84 4.14 -6.14 -10.87
C TYR A 84 3.57 -7.52 -11.21
N THR A 85 4.27 -8.57 -10.81
CA THR A 85 3.79 -9.94 -10.98
C THR A 85 3.24 -10.46 -9.66
N ALA A 86 2.02 -11.03 -9.69
CA ALA A 86 1.44 -11.70 -8.54
C ALA A 86 2.27 -12.94 -8.12
N GLY A 87 2.39 -13.19 -6.83
CA GLY A 87 3.20 -14.29 -6.31
C GLY A 87 2.88 -14.63 -4.86
N ALA A 88 3.23 -15.85 -4.44
CA ALA A 88 3.15 -16.30 -3.05
C ALA A 88 4.50 -16.10 -2.35
N GLY A 89 4.53 -15.36 -1.24
CA GLY A 89 5.65 -15.40 -0.29
C GLY A 89 6.87 -14.50 -0.59
N ALA A 90 6.71 -13.45 -1.40
CA ALA A 90 7.58 -12.28 -1.41
C ALA A 90 6.84 -11.14 -2.12
N LEU A 91 6.82 -9.94 -1.52
CA LEU A 91 6.58 -8.73 -2.32
C LEU A 91 7.95 -8.51 -2.94
N GLY A 92 8.17 -9.10 -4.12
CA GLY A 92 9.48 -9.11 -4.77
C GLY A 92 9.89 -7.75 -5.33
N TYR A 93 9.24 -6.67 -4.87
CA TYR A 93 9.26 -5.36 -5.46
C TYR A 93 9.43 -4.29 -4.38
N VAL A 94 10.55 -3.58 -4.43
CA VAL A 94 10.78 -2.37 -3.64
C VAL A 94 10.21 -1.19 -4.41
N LEU A 95 9.50 -0.29 -3.71
CA LEU A 95 9.03 0.98 -4.29
C LEU A 95 9.86 2.15 -3.76
N SER A 96 9.90 3.25 -4.49
CA SER A 96 10.39 4.54 -3.99
C SER A 96 9.28 5.23 -3.19
N CYS A 97 9.64 6.06 -2.21
CA CYS A 97 8.67 6.91 -1.53
C CYS A 97 7.90 7.80 -2.53
N LEU A 98 8.57 8.23 -3.60
CA LEU A 98 7.97 9.10 -4.62
C LEU A 98 7.13 8.37 -5.66
N ASP A 99 7.04 7.04 -5.60
CA ASP A 99 6.08 6.30 -6.44
C ASP A 99 4.64 6.58 -6.01
N CYS A 100 4.45 6.91 -4.71
CA CYS A 100 3.15 7.24 -4.13
C CYS A 100 3.05 8.70 -3.66
N HIS A 101 4.15 9.34 -3.25
CA HIS A 101 4.15 10.69 -2.67
C HIS A 101 4.66 11.78 -3.63
N GLU A 102 4.05 12.96 -3.59
CA GLU A 102 4.44 14.19 -4.30
C GLU A 102 4.79 15.31 -3.31
N PRO A 103 6.07 15.46 -2.94
CA PRO A 103 6.50 16.44 -1.94
C PRO A 103 6.30 17.90 -2.38
N HIS A 104 6.10 18.18 -3.67
CA HIS A 104 5.83 19.52 -4.19
C HIS A 104 4.38 19.99 -4.01
N GLY A 105 3.57 19.26 -3.22
CA GLY A 105 2.31 19.77 -2.70
C GLY A 105 1.08 19.18 -3.37
N SER A 106 1.02 17.84 -3.47
CA SER A 106 -0.24 17.19 -3.84
C SER A 106 -1.40 17.65 -2.94
N PRO A 107 -2.61 17.82 -3.50
CA PRO A 107 -3.81 18.17 -2.74
C PRO A 107 -4.33 17.03 -1.86
N ASN A 108 -3.87 15.79 -2.06
CA ASN A 108 -4.30 14.64 -1.29
C ASN A 108 -3.61 14.59 0.08
N ALA A 109 -4.29 13.96 1.05
CA ALA A 109 -3.75 13.68 2.37
C ALA A 109 -2.40 12.96 2.25
N PHE A 110 -1.46 13.34 3.11
CA PHE A 110 -0.09 12.83 3.13
C PHE A 110 0.65 13.02 1.80
N LEU A 111 0.24 14.01 0.99
CA LEU A 111 0.88 14.32 -0.28
C LEU A 111 0.82 13.17 -1.29
N ILE A 112 -0.21 12.33 -1.26
CA ILE A 112 -0.33 11.22 -2.22
C ILE A 112 -0.51 11.75 -3.65
N ARG A 113 0.26 11.27 -4.62
CA ARG A 113 0.17 11.68 -6.03
C ARG A 113 -1.25 11.54 -6.58
N GLU A 114 -1.63 12.46 -7.45
CA GLU A 114 -2.89 12.35 -8.20
C GLU A 114 -2.84 11.26 -9.29
N LYS A 115 -1.63 10.79 -9.63
CA LYS A 115 -1.38 9.69 -10.55
C LYS A 115 -0.38 8.70 -9.98
N VAL A 116 -0.75 7.43 -9.97
CA VAL A 116 0.07 6.30 -9.54
C VAL A 116 -0.14 5.15 -10.51
N ASN A 117 0.93 4.44 -10.86
CA ASN A 117 0.93 3.29 -11.77
C ASN A 117 0.16 3.53 -13.09
N GLY A 118 0.43 4.67 -13.73
CA GLY A 118 -0.11 5.03 -15.05
C GLY A 118 -1.57 5.52 -15.03
N GLY A 119 -2.22 5.54 -13.87
CA GLY A 119 -3.62 5.94 -13.71
C GLY A 119 -3.80 7.16 -12.83
N VAL A 120 -4.82 7.97 -13.11
CA VAL A 120 -5.32 9.02 -12.21
C VAL A 120 -6.09 8.35 -11.06
N LEU A 121 -5.97 8.85 -9.83
CA LEU A 121 -6.78 8.37 -8.71
C LEU A 121 -8.28 8.57 -8.98
N GLY A 122 -9.12 7.70 -8.42
CA GLY A 122 -10.59 7.78 -8.58
C GLY A 122 -11.24 9.01 -7.92
N GLY A 123 -10.49 9.74 -7.11
CA GLY A 123 -10.92 10.95 -6.40
C GLY A 123 -9.82 11.48 -5.49
N ASN A 124 -10.20 12.39 -4.59
CA ASN A 124 -9.28 12.94 -3.60
C ASN A 124 -9.25 12.07 -2.35
N ILE A 125 -8.07 11.89 -1.78
CA ILE A 125 -7.90 11.26 -0.46
C ILE A 125 -7.82 12.39 0.55
N THR A 126 -8.79 12.48 1.45
CA THR A 126 -8.92 13.64 2.35
C THR A 126 -8.31 13.45 3.73
N GLU A 127 -8.27 12.21 4.23
CA GLU A 127 -7.71 11.86 5.54
C GLU A 127 -7.31 10.38 5.62
N SER A 128 -6.61 9.95 6.68
CA SER A 128 -6.16 8.55 6.86
C SER A 128 -7.26 7.56 7.27
N SER A 129 -8.50 7.98 7.47
CA SER A 129 -9.58 7.13 7.98
C SER A 129 -10.67 6.83 6.96
N THR A 130 -10.62 7.45 5.77
CA THR A 130 -11.66 7.30 4.76
C THR A 130 -11.49 6.03 3.94
N THR A 131 -12.58 5.56 3.34
CA THR A 131 -12.53 4.49 2.34
C THR A 131 -11.87 4.96 1.05
N GLU A 132 -11.68 6.26 0.84
CA GLU A 132 -11.04 6.90 -0.34
C GLU A 132 -9.61 6.38 -0.60
N TRP A 133 -8.94 5.82 0.40
CA TRP A 133 -7.62 5.19 0.22
C TRP A 133 -7.59 4.10 -0.83
N HIS A 134 -8.75 3.47 -1.09
CA HIS A 134 -8.88 2.52 -2.17
C HIS A 134 -8.46 3.11 -3.52
N TYR A 135 -8.74 4.40 -3.78
CA TYR A 135 -8.32 5.09 -5.00
C TYR A 135 -6.81 4.95 -5.30
N LEU A 136 -5.98 4.93 -4.26
CA LEU A 136 -4.54 4.68 -4.37
C LEU A 136 -4.24 3.20 -4.51
N CYS A 137 -4.80 2.37 -3.63
CA CYS A 137 -4.52 0.93 -3.59
C CYS A 137 -4.87 0.26 -4.93
N ASP A 138 -6.00 0.63 -5.55
CA ASP A 138 -6.52 0.13 -6.84
C ASP A 138 -5.70 0.60 -8.05
N ARG A 139 -4.60 1.31 -7.83
CA ARG A 139 -3.64 1.55 -8.91
C ARG A 139 -2.67 0.39 -9.07
N CYS A 140 -2.47 -0.41 -8.02
CA CYS A 140 -1.52 -1.51 -8.03
C CYS A 140 -2.13 -2.84 -7.60
N HIS A 141 -3.17 -2.83 -6.78
CA HIS A 141 -3.85 -4.01 -6.28
C HIS A 141 -5.17 -4.22 -7.02
N LYS A 142 -5.44 -5.48 -7.34
CA LYS A 142 -6.70 -5.86 -7.97
C LYS A 142 -7.84 -5.78 -6.98
N ASP A 143 -8.98 -5.30 -7.39
CA ASP A 143 -10.18 -5.30 -6.58
C ASP A 143 -10.95 -6.64 -6.70
N ASP A 144 -12.16 -6.70 -6.13
CA ASP A 144 -12.98 -7.92 -6.20
C ASP A 144 -13.52 -8.20 -7.60
N ILE A 145 -13.93 -7.17 -8.37
CA ILE A 145 -14.51 -7.37 -9.71
C ILE A 145 -13.45 -7.82 -10.71
N GLU A 146 -12.21 -7.35 -10.56
CA GLU A 146 -11.05 -7.75 -11.36
C GLU A 146 -10.62 -9.20 -11.09
N LEU A 147 -10.77 -9.66 -9.84
CA LEU A 147 -10.52 -11.06 -9.46
C LEU A 147 -11.68 -11.98 -9.84
N ASN A 148 -12.92 -11.50 -9.77
CA ASN A 148 -14.12 -12.25 -10.08
C ASN A 148 -15.24 -11.32 -10.55
N GLY A 149 -15.53 -11.34 -11.87
CA GLY A 149 -16.51 -10.44 -12.50
C GLY A 149 -17.96 -10.56 -12.02
N GLY A 150 -18.28 -11.49 -11.11
CA GLY A 150 -19.57 -11.55 -10.41
C GLY A 150 -19.64 -10.73 -9.11
N CYS A 151 -18.54 -10.10 -8.70
CA CYS A 151 -18.42 -9.34 -7.47
C CYS A 151 -18.75 -7.85 -7.64
N GLN A 152 -18.86 -7.12 -6.53
CA GLN A 152 -18.98 -5.67 -6.53
C GLN A 152 -17.62 -5.00 -6.68
N ASP A 153 -17.62 -3.87 -7.37
CA ASP A 153 -16.47 -2.98 -7.53
C ASP A 153 -16.01 -2.41 -6.18
N ASP A 154 -14.69 -2.35 -5.99
CA ASP A 154 -14.01 -1.79 -4.83
C ASP A 154 -14.43 -2.43 -3.48
N HIS A 155 -14.88 -3.69 -3.46
CA HIS A 155 -15.43 -4.31 -2.24
C HIS A 155 -14.36 -5.06 -1.40
N TYR A 156 -13.23 -5.45 -2.01
CA TYR A 156 -12.05 -6.12 -1.42
C TYR A 156 -12.31 -7.33 -0.52
N TYR A 157 -13.49 -7.95 -0.59
CA TYR A 157 -13.81 -9.14 0.16
C TYR A 157 -12.88 -10.30 -0.18
N ASN A 158 -12.52 -10.48 -1.46
CA ASN A 158 -11.70 -11.61 -1.89
C ASN A 158 -10.28 -11.50 -1.32
N ILE A 159 -9.69 -10.31 -1.25
CA ILE A 159 -8.37 -10.10 -0.62
C ILE A 159 -8.49 -10.12 0.91
N HIS A 160 -9.57 -9.55 1.45
CA HIS A 160 -9.74 -9.37 2.89
C HIS A 160 -10.26 -10.62 3.61
N HIS A 161 -11.07 -11.48 3.00
CA HIS A 161 -11.69 -12.66 3.62
C HIS A 161 -11.38 -13.97 2.91
N ASP A 162 -11.16 -13.97 1.61
CA ASP A 162 -10.94 -15.19 0.82
C ASP A 162 -9.44 -15.51 0.68
N SER A 163 -9.12 -16.80 0.79
CA SER A 163 -7.81 -17.32 0.47
C SER A 163 -7.50 -17.32 -1.03
N THR A 164 -8.51 -17.27 -1.90
CA THR A 164 -8.35 -17.29 -3.36
C THR A 164 -7.84 -15.96 -3.91
N GLY A 165 -8.16 -14.83 -3.25
CA GLY A 165 -7.65 -13.49 -3.58
C GLY A 165 -6.30 -13.16 -2.93
N GLY A 166 -5.61 -14.16 -2.38
CA GLY A 166 -4.25 -13.99 -1.86
C GLY A 166 -4.10 -14.03 -0.35
N ASN A 167 -5.21 -13.90 0.40
CA ASN A 167 -5.19 -13.94 1.86
C ASN A 167 -4.26 -12.87 2.48
N ASP A 168 -4.22 -11.65 1.93
CA ASP A 168 -3.40 -10.55 2.49
C ASP A 168 -3.99 -9.94 3.78
N ARG A 169 -5.01 -10.59 4.35
CA ARG A 169 -5.72 -10.13 5.53
C ARG A 169 -4.85 -10.15 6.78
N CYS A 170 -4.65 -9.00 7.40
CA CYS A 170 -3.85 -8.82 8.60
C CYS A 170 -4.56 -9.27 9.91
N TYR A 171 -5.54 -10.16 9.88
CA TYR A 171 -6.29 -10.59 11.07
C TYR A 171 -6.60 -12.08 11.03
N THR A 172 -6.87 -12.67 12.19
CA THR A 172 -7.45 -14.02 12.28
C THR A 172 -8.96 -13.87 12.20
N ALA A 173 -9.62 -14.54 11.24
CA ALA A 173 -11.06 -14.36 11.04
C ALA A 173 -11.88 -14.79 12.26
N VAL A 174 -12.24 -13.82 13.10
CA VAL A 174 -13.12 -13.98 14.27
C VAL A 174 -14.30 -13.04 14.13
N GLY A 175 -15.52 -13.59 14.16
CA GLY A 175 -16.82 -12.92 14.18
C GLY A 175 -16.95 -11.58 13.43
N CYS A 176 -17.69 -11.54 12.32
CA CYS A 176 -17.83 -10.34 11.46
C CYS A 176 -18.18 -9.03 12.20
N GLY A 177 -18.89 -9.10 13.34
CA GLY A 177 -19.27 -7.93 14.14
C GLY A 177 -18.13 -7.26 14.92
N ALA A 178 -16.95 -7.89 15.02
CA ALA A 178 -15.78 -7.28 15.63
C ALA A 178 -15.16 -6.20 14.72
N CYS A 179 -15.22 -6.41 13.40
CA CYS A 179 -14.63 -5.50 12.42
C CYS A 179 -15.69 -4.69 11.64
N HIS A 180 -16.89 -5.25 11.41
CA HIS A 180 -17.95 -4.59 10.62
C HIS A 180 -19.16 -4.23 11.48
N ALA A 181 -19.59 -2.98 11.39
CA ALA A 181 -20.90 -2.55 11.88
C ALA A 181 -22.02 -2.96 10.88
N GLY A 182 -23.18 -3.35 11.42
CA GLY A 182 -24.44 -3.49 10.66
C GLY A 182 -24.62 -4.77 9.81
N GLY A 183 -25.75 -5.47 9.99
CA GLY A 183 -26.29 -6.50 9.08
C GLY A 183 -25.77 -7.94 9.24
N ALA A 184 -26.41 -8.89 8.54
CA ALA A 184 -25.95 -10.28 8.37
C ALA A 184 -25.49 -10.48 6.92
N GLY A 185 -24.54 -11.39 6.69
CA GLY A 185 -24.03 -11.72 5.35
C GLY A 185 -22.51 -11.67 5.24
N SER A 186 -21.98 -12.46 4.31
CA SER A 186 -20.57 -12.52 3.90
C SER A 186 -20.51 -12.71 2.39
N GLY A 187 -19.54 -12.08 1.72
CA GLY A 187 -19.30 -12.27 0.29
C GLY A 187 -18.89 -10.98 -0.40
N CYS A 188 -18.29 -11.11 -1.58
CA CYS A 188 -17.90 -9.98 -2.43
C CYS A 188 -19.09 -9.23 -3.07
N THR A 189 -20.31 -9.67 -2.80
CA THR A 189 -21.56 -9.00 -3.22
C THR A 189 -22.37 -8.51 -2.02
N SER A 190 -21.82 -8.61 -0.81
CA SER A 190 -22.54 -8.26 0.41
C SER A 190 -22.75 -6.75 0.52
N GLY A 191 -23.81 -6.33 1.20
CA GLY A 191 -24.03 -4.91 1.53
C GLY A 191 -23.26 -4.45 2.78
N LYS A 192 -22.23 -5.17 3.22
CA LYS A 192 -21.47 -4.83 4.43
C LYS A 192 -20.64 -3.58 4.19
N THR A 193 -20.51 -2.74 5.22
CA THR A 193 -19.66 -1.56 5.13
C THR A 193 -18.21 -1.97 4.90
N LYS A 194 -17.61 -1.38 3.86
CA LYS A 194 -16.19 -1.51 3.51
C LYS A 194 -15.34 -0.90 4.64
N LEU A 195 -14.22 -1.54 4.99
CA LEU A 195 -13.22 -0.94 5.86
C LEU A 195 -12.24 -0.14 5.00
N SER A 196 -11.67 0.92 5.58
CA SER A 196 -10.53 1.58 4.97
C SER A 196 -9.30 0.66 5.00
N CYS A 197 -8.57 0.56 3.89
CA CYS A 197 -7.34 -0.24 3.80
C CYS A 197 -6.34 0.16 4.88
N VAL A 198 -6.19 1.48 5.08
CA VAL A 198 -5.26 2.08 6.04
C VAL A 198 -5.74 2.03 7.49
N ALA A 199 -6.93 1.45 7.77
CA ALA A 199 -7.30 1.11 9.14
C ALA A 199 -6.32 0.10 9.75
N CYS A 200 -5.75 -0.77 8.89
CA CYS A 200 -4.72 -1.71 9.30
C CYS A 200 -3.41 -1.50 8.53
N HIS A 201 -3.45 -1.23 7.22
CA HIS A 201 -2.28 -1.16 6.34
C HIS A 201 -1.69 0.25 6.27
N TYR A 202 -0.74 0.58 7.14
CA TYR A 202 -0.08 1.88 7.14
C TYR A 202 1.38 1.79 7.61
N HIS A 203 2.22 2.77 7.28
CA HIS A 203 3.62 2.79 7.71
C HIS A 203 3.81 2.70 9.24
N GLY A 204 4.64 1.77 9.70
CA GLY A 204 4.84 1.48 11.12
C GLY A 204 3.65 0.82 11.82
N SER A 205 2.68 0.30 11.05
CA SER A 205 1.65 -0.61 11.56
C SER A 205 2.28 -1.92 12.02
N SER A 206 1.63 -2.54 12.99
CA SER A 206 2.07 -3.77 13.61
C SER A 206 0.92 -4.75 13.79
N LYS A 207 1.28 -5.96 14.23
CA LYS A 207 0.33 -7.02 14.60
C LYS A 207 -0.73 -6.62 15.64
N THR A 208 -0.57 -5.53 16.40
CA THR A 208 -1.58 -5.10 17.39
C THR A 208 -2.62 -4.16 16.81
N ASP A 209 -2.36 -3.62 15.63
CA ASP A 209 -3.26 -2.71 14.92
C ASP A 209 -4.39 -3.47 14.20
N CYS A 210 -4.27 -4.79 14.15
CA CYS A 210 -5.18 -5.72 13.50
C CYS A 210 -5.28 -6.98 14.38
N ASP A 211 -6.48 -7.47 14.71
CA ASP A 211 -6.71 -8.57 15.68
C ASP A 211 -6.10 -9.91 15.17
N TYR A 212 -4.78 -10.11 15.35
CA TYR A 212 -3.96 -11.10 14.63
C TYR A 212 -3.13 -12.02 15.53
N VAL A 213 -3.06 -13.30 15.14
CA VAL A 213 -2.12 -14.33 15.62
C VAL A 213 -1.67 -15.13 14.39
N PRO A 214 -0.40 -15.10 13.89
CA PRO A 214 0.91 -15.07 14.60
C PRO A 214 1.72 -13.74 14.57
N THR A 215 2.99 -13.78 14.97
CA THR A 215 3.74 -12.66 15.56
C THR A 215 4.58 -11.76 14.64
N THR A 216 4.60 -11.97 13.31
CA THR A 216 5.66 -11.42 12.44
C THR A 216 5.21 -10.52 11.29
N ARG A 217 3.90 -10.31 11.09
CA ARG A 217 3.42 -9.58 9.92
C ARG A 217 3.56 -8.06 10.08
N VAL A 218 4.35 -7.44 9.22
CA VAL A 218 4.33 -5.99 8.95
C VAL A 218 3.28 -5.75 7.87
N THR A 219 2.41 -4.75 8.02
CA THR A 219 1.22 -4.64 7.13
C THR A 219 1.34 -3.60 6.03
N PHE A 220 2.40 -2.80 6.04
CA PHE A 220 2.77 -1.89 4.96
C PHE A 220 4.27 -1.98 4.72
#